data_AF-A0A067S1Z0-F1
#
_entry.id   AF-A0A067S1Z0-F1
#
_cell.length_a   1.000
_cell.length_b   1.000
_cell.length_c   1.000
_cell.angle_alpha   90.00
_cell.angle_beta   90.00
_cell.angle_gamma   90.00
#
_symmetry.space_group_name_H-M   'P 1'
#
loop_
_entity.id
_entity.type
_entity.pdbx_description
1 polymer ?
#
loop_
_entity_poly.entity_id
_entity_poly.type
_entity_poly.pdbx_seq_one_letter_code
_entity_poly.pdbx_strand_id
1 'polypeptide(L)'
;MSLPIKSHLPLITTRIEFKFNPLPPPPQITTRRDFGANIRRQNRYHSAPYSRPKARAQTPARAQSVGFDIRSISSLSDLSDDDEESVDEDSVQSIRGLIPKPGGEAGKTNSGGYNLEKALGWTKKRYDEFYDHIKTEVADKLDAKKCFTHQKVSELDKIIQSTARKFDIENTYVNNWPIREALKSRLKYTSDLEKKKEVRKAQAELKEAIKPFKGKSRAKDDA
;
A
#
# COMPACT_ATOMS: atom_id res chain seq x y z
N MET A 1 -26.42 -49.50 -28.13
CA MET A 1 -25.60 -49.13 -29.30
C MET A 1 -24.69 -47.98 -28.87
N SER A 2 -23.43 -48.27 -28.51
CA SER A 2 -22.46 -47.26 -28.06
C SER A 2 -21.54 -46.94 -29.24
N LEU A 3 -21.42 -45.65 -29.59
CA LEU A 3 -20.54 -45.19 -30.67
C LEU A 3 -19.13 -44.98 -30.13
N PRO A 4 -18.08 -45.45 -30.83
CA PRO A 4 -16.71 -45.29 -30.39
C PRO A 4 -16.25 -43.84 -30.55
N ILE A 5 -15.88 -43.21 -29.44
CA ILE A 5 -15.26 -41.87 -29.40
C ILE A 5 -13.81 -42.02 -29.87
N LYS A 6 -13.48 -41.41 -31.01
CA LYS A 6 -12.09 -41.33 -31.51
C LYS A 6 -11.38 -40.17 -30.81
N SER A 7 -10.42 -40.49 -29.96
CA SER A 7 -9.49 -39.51 -29.41
C SER A 7 -8.49 -39.09 -30.48
N HIS A 8 -8.44 -37.79 -30.79
CA HIS A 8 -7.43 -37.23 -31.69
C HIS A 8 -6.16 -36.93 -30.89
N LEU A 9 -5.01 -37.24 -31.47
CA LEU A 9 -3.71 -36.97 -30.87
C LEU A 9 -3.48 -35.46 -30.78
N PRO A 10 -2.79 -34.96 -29.73
CA PRO A 10 -2.49 -33.54 -29.62
C PRO A 10 -1.59 -33.11 -30.79
N LEU A 11 -2.01 -32.03 -31.47
CA LEU A 11 -1.24 -31.37 -32.52
C LEU A 11 0.01 -30.74 -31.89
N ILE A 12 1.14 -31.43 -31.99
CA ILE A 12 2.45 -30.88 -31.60
C ILE A 12 2.82 -29.84 -32.66
N THR A 13 2.64 -28.56 -32.33
CA THR A 13 3.01 -27.46 -33.22
C THR A 13 4.53 -27.41 -33.38
N THR A 14 4.99 -27.05 -34.58
CA THR A 14 6.41 -26.98 -34.90
C THR A 14 7.12 -25.98 -33.98
N ARG A 15 8.23 -26.44 -33.40
CA ARG A 15 9.10 -25.74 -32.46
C ARG A 15 9.40 -24.30 -32.89
N ILE A 16 9.08 -23.33 -32.04
CA ILE A 16 9.39 -21.91 -32.26
C ILE A 16 10.91 -21.73 -32.28
N GLU A 17 11.44 -21.24 -33.40
CA GLU A 17 12.86 -20.91 -33.53
C GLU A 17 13.12 -19.53 -32.94
N PHE A 18 13.86 -19.49 -31.83
CA PHE A 18 14.36 -18.24 -31.28
C PHE A 18 15.65 -17.84 -32.01
N LYS A 19 15.63 -16.67 -32.65
CA LYS A 19 16.82 -16.05 -33.23
C LYS A 19 17.32 -14.95 -32.31
N PHE A 20 18.60 -14.98 -31.98
CA PHE A 20 19.24 -13.95 -31.17
C PHE A 20 19.48 -12.72 -32.04
N ASN A 21 18.67 -11.68 -31.85
CA ASN A 21 18.90 -10.39 -32.51
C ASN A 21 20.00 -9.64 -31.75
N PRO A 22 21.13 -9.29 -32.39
CA PRO A 22 22.16 -8.47 -31.75
C PRO A 22 21.57 -7.11 -31.43
N LEU A 23 21.48 -6.80 -30.13
CA LEU A 23 21.00 -5.50 -29.67
C LEU A 23 22.01 -4.40 -30.05
N PRO A 24 21.55 -3.16 -30.31
CA PRO A 24 22.45 -2.03 -30.50
C PRO A 24 23.34 -1.84 -29.25
N PRO A 25 24.53 -1.25 -29.40
CA PRO A 25 25.42 -1.01 -28.28
C PRO A 25 24.71 -0.17 -27.20
N PRO A 26 24.95 -0.47 -25.92
CA PRO A 26 24.32 0.26 -24.83
C PRO A 26 24.69 1.75 -24.92
N PRO A 27 23.76 2.66 -24.58
CA PRO A 27 24.06 4.09 -24.57
C PRO A 27 25.21 4.40 -23.61
N GLN A 28 26.04 5.38 -23.95
CA GLN A 28 27.12 5.84 -23.08
C GLN A 28 26.52 6.44 -21.80
N ILE A 29 26.71 5.73 -20.67
CA ILE A 29 26.31 6.19 -19.35
C ILE A 29 27.30 7.30 -18.95
N THR A 30 26.93 8.55 -19.22
CA THR A 30 27.70 9.68 -18.69
C THR A 30 27.65 9.66 -17.16
N THR A 31 28.81 9.87 -16.51
CA THR A 31 28.86 10.04 -15.07
C THR A 31 27.97 11.22 -14.69
N ARG A 32 27.04 10.97 -13.77
CA ARG A 32 26.05 11.93 -13.26
C ARG A 32 26.75 13.27 -12.99
N ARG A 33 26.32 14.34 -13.67
CA ARG A 33 26.70 15.72 -13.31
C ARG A 33 26.36 15.91 -11.83
N ASP A 34 27.39 16.01 -11.00
CA ASP A 34 27.23 16.45 -9.63
C ASP A 34 26.72 17.89 -9.68
N PHE A 35 25.43 18.07 -9.41
CA PHE A 35 24.89 19.38 -9.11
C PHE A 35 25.57 19.84 -7.84
N GLY A 36 26.59 20.69 -8.01
CA GLY A 36 27.47 21.20 -6.97
C GLY A 36 26.70 21.53 -5.69
N ALA A 37 27.19 20.98 -4.59
CA ALA A 37 26.71 21.19 -3.24
C ALA A 37 26.87 22.67 -2.83
N ASN A 38 25.92 23.52 -3.23
CA ASN A 38 25.73 24.86 -2.66
C ASN A 38 24.65 24.85 -1.58
N ILE A 39 24.59 23.78 -0.79
CA ILE A 39 23.93 23.86 0.52
C ILE A 39 24.95 24.52 1.44
N ARG A 40 24.79 25.85 1.61
CA ARG A 40 25.42 26.62 2.68
C ARG A 40 25.29 25.85 3.99
N ARG A 41 26.37 25.19 4.41
CA ARG A 41 26.52 24.63 5.75
C ARG A 41 26.61 25.82 6.70
N GLN A 42 25.46 26.31 7.16
CA GLN A 42 25.38 27.10 8.36
C GLN A 42 25.90 26.23 9.49
N ASN A 43 27.11 26.59 9.92
CA ASN A 43 27.89 25.99 10.97
C ASN A 43 27.11 26.10 12.29
N ARG A 44 26.40 25.04 12.68
CA ARG A 44 25.91 24.88 14.05
C ARG A 44 26.79 23.87 14.75
N TYR A 45 27.87 24.39 15.34
CA TYR A 45 28.51 23.75 16.48
C TYR A 45 27.50 23.69 17.63
N HIS A 46 26.73 22.60 17.70
CA HIS A 46 26.14 22.16 18.94
C HIS A 46 26.72 20.78 19.27
N SER A 47 27.71 20.85 20.14
CA SER A 47 28.09 19.84 21.13
C SER A 47 26.95 18.84 21.43
N ALA A 48 27.14 17.59 21.03
CA ALA A 48 26.38 16.46 21.54
C ALA A 48 27.31 15.70 22.53
N PRO A 49 26.92 15.52 23.80
CA PRO A 49 27.81 15.06 24.86
C PRO A 49 27.93 13.53 24.95
N TYR A 50 27.76 12.80 23.85
CA TYR A 50 27.82 11.34 23.87
C TYR A 50 28.96 10.83 23.01
N SER A 51 29.99 10.30 23.68
CA SER A 51 31.09 9.57 23.07
C SER A 51 30.56 8.40 22.24
N ARG A 52 30.92 8.39 20.96
CA ARG A 52 30.62 7.30 20.02
C ARG A 52 31.35 6.03 20.49
N PRO A 53 30.68 4.91 20.75
CA PRO A 53 31.37 3.66 21.09
C PRO A 53 32.14 3.12 19.87
N LYS A 54 33.32 2.53 20.15
CA LYS A 54 34.24 1.93 19.18
C LYS A 54 33.55 0.89 18.29
N ALA A 55 33.99 0.80 17.03
CA ALA A 55 33.54 -0.19 16.06
C ALA A 55 33.73 -1.62 16.60
N ARG A 56 32.62 -2.37 16.67
CA ARG A 56 32.62 -3.79 17.03
C ARG A 56 33.17 -4.61 15.85
N ALA A 57 34.06 -5.53 16.18
CA ALA A 57 34.74 -6.44 15.26
C ALA A 57 33.78 -7.37 14.48
N GLN A 58 34.33 -7.85 13.38
CA GLN A 58 33.79 -8.70 12.30
C GLN A 58 32.79 -9.78 12.75
N THR A 59 31.67 -9.88 12.03
CA THR A 59 30.73 -11.01 12.08
C THR A 59 31.33 -12.23 11.36
N PRO A 60 31.27 -13.45 11.93
CA PRO A 60 31.70 -14.65 11.23
C PRO A 60 30.73 -15.04 10.10
N ALA A 61 31.31 -15.65 9.06
CA ALA A 61 30.66 -16.06 7.83
C ALA A 61 29.56 -17.11 8.04
N ARG A 62 28.49 -16.99 7.24
CA ARG A 62 27.36 -17.92 7.15
C ARG A 62 27.79 -19.17 6.36
N ALA A 63 27.87 -20.31 7.04
CA ALA A 63 28.12 -21.62 6.44
C ALA A 63 26.93 -22.14 5.62
N GLN A 64 27.25 -23.00 4.65
CA GLN A 64 26.38 -23.59 3.64
C GLN A 64 25.59 -24.82 4.15
N SER A 65 24.49 -25.09 3.42
CA SER A 65 23.83 -26.38 3.11
C SER A 65 23.35 -27.31 4.22
N VAL A 66 22.03 -27.53 4.25
CA VAL A 66 21.43 -28.87 4.27
C VAL A 66 20.17 -28.84 3.40
N GLY A 67 20.14 -29.73 2.41
CA GLY A 67 19.00 -29.94 1.53
C GLY A 67 17.86 -30.62 2.28
N PHE A 68 16.63 -30.27 1.93
CA PHE A 68 15.45 -31.01 2.35
C PHE A 68 14.62 -31.36 1.11
N ASP A 69 14.52 -32.66 0.88
CA ASP A 69 13.95 -33.29 -0.30
C ASP A 69 12.46 -33.01 -0.51
N ILE A 70 12.14 -32.82 -1.78
CA ILE A 70 10.81 -32.74 -2.34
C ILE A 70 10.31 -34.18 -2.59
N ARG A 71 9.31 -34.62 -1.81
CA ARG A 71 8.37 -35.69 -2.21
C ARG A 71 6.99 -35.03 -2.27
N SER A 72 6.52 -34.68 -3.47
CA SER A 72 5.59 -35.52 -4.25
C SER A 72 4.46 -36.11 -3.41
N ILE A 73 3.34 -35.40 -3.34
CA ILE A 73 2.02 -35.98 -3.61
C ILE A 73 1.19 -34.97 -4.41
N SER A 74 0.93 -35.34 -5.66
CA SER A 74 -0.08 -34.77 -6.53
C SER A 74 -1.44 -35.32 -6.08
N SER A 75 -2.43 -34.45 -5.94
CA SER A 75 -3.85 -34.81 -6.14
C SER A 75 -4.57 -33.59 -6.70
N LEU A 76 -4.57 -33.55 -8.03
CA LEU A 76 -5.50 -32.77 -8.85
C LEU A 76 -6.87 -33.46 -8.82
N SER A 77 -7.88 -32.72 -8.39
CA SER A 77 -9.29 -32.89 -8.76
C SER A 77 -9.69 -31.48 -9.24
N ASP A 78 -9.86 -31.18 -10.52
CA ASP A 78 -10.85 -31.69 -11.49
C ASP A 78 -12.28 -31.64 -10.95
N LEU A 79 -12.90 -30.46 -11.10
CA LEU A 79 -14.34 -30.29 -11.28
C LEU A 79 -14.55 -29.22 -12.36
N SER A 80 -15.17 -29.69 -13.44
CA SER A 80 -15.75 -28.98 -14.58
C SER A 80 -17.00 -28.18 -14.20
N ASP A 81 -17.49 -27.43 -15.20
CA ASP A 81 -18.78 -26.76 -15.41
C ASP A 81 -18.87 -25.30 -14.97
N ASP A 82 -18.87 -24.34 -15.91
CA ASP A 82 -19.93 -23.97 -16.88
C ASP A 82 -20.97 -23.09 -16.20
N ASP A 83 -20.72 -21.78 -16.26
CA ASP A 83 -21.74 -20.74 -16.12
C ASP A 83 -21.25 -19.52 -16.94
N GLU A 84 -21.64 -19.52 -18.21
CA GLU A 84 -21.72 -18.34 -19.07
C GLU A 84 -22.77 -17.38 -18.48
N GLU A 85 -22.38 -16.63 -17.45
CA GLU A 85 -23.13 -15.45 -17.01
C GLU A 85 -22.88 -14.33 -18.02
N SER A 86 -23.86 -14.18 -18.91
CA SER A 86 -24.05 -13.05 -19.80
C SER A 86 -24.00 -11.75 -18.99
N VAL A 87 -22.84 -11.11 -18.94
CA VAL A 87 -22.73 -9.75 -18.41
C VAL A 87 -23.55 -8.82 -19.30
N ASP A 88 -24.69 -8.38 -18.76
CA ASP A 88 -25.61 -7.45 -19.37
C ASP A 88 -24.89 -6.27 -20.04
N GLU A 89 -25.03 -6.18 -21.36
CA GLU A 89 -24.54 -5.09 -22.21
C GLU A 89 -25.29 -3.76 -21.99
N ASP A 90 -26.04 -3.61 -20.88
CA ASP A 90 -26.83 -2.42 -20.58
C ASP A 90 -26.07 -1.38 -19.73
N SER A 91 -24.92 -1.75 -19.13
CA SER A 91 -24.11 -0.83 -18.32
C SER A 91 -23.21 0.11 -19.14
N VAL A 92 -23.06 -0.13 -20.44
CA VAL A 92 -22.12 0.64 -21.31
C VAL A 92 -22.74 1.98 -21.75
N GLN A 93 -24.06 2.14 -21.70
CA GLN A 93 -24.72 3.36 -22.17
C GLN A 93 -24.62 4.55 -21.20
N SER A 94 -24.43 4.30 -19.89
CA SER A 94 -24.34 5.37 -18.86
C SER A 94 -22.92 5.93 -18.63
N ILE A 95 -21.89 5.33 -19.25
CA ILE A 95 -20.48 5.75 -19.05
C ILE A 95 -20.08 6.91 -19.97
N ARG A 96 -20.85 7.20 -21.04
CA ARG A 96 -20.47 8.16 -22.10
C ARG A 96 -20.31 9.64 -21.66
N GLY A 97 -20.53 9.98 -20.38
CA GLY A 97 -20.28 11.31 -19.83
C GLY A 97 -19.60 11.36 -18.46
N LEU A 98 -19.31 10.22 -17.82
CA LEU A 98 -18.77 10.17 -16.46
C LEU A 98 -17.24 10.22 -16.47
N ILE A 99 -16.65 10.97 -15.53
CA ILE A 99 -15.20 11.08 -15.39
C ILE A 99 -14.64 9.76 -14.83
N PRO A 100 -13.82 9.01 -15.60
CA PRO A 100 -13.26 7.75 -15.15
C PRO A 100 -12.18 7.98 -14.10
N LYS A 101 -11.87 6.91 -13.35
CA LYS A 101 -10.76 6.92 -12.39
C LYS A 101 -9.43 7.06 -13.16
N PRO A 102 -8.55 8.01 -12.80
CA PRO A 102 -7.23 8.09 -13.41
C PRO A 102 -6.36 6.88 -13.05
N GLY A 103 -5.46 6.50 -13.96
CA GLY A 103 -4.51 5.41 -13.71
C GLY A 103 -3.63 5.70 -12.50
N GLY A 104 -3.40 4.66 -11.68
CA GLY A 104 -2.57 4.72 -10.47
C GLY A 104 -3.36 4.77 -9.15
N GLU A 105 -2.63 4.83 -8.04
CA GLU A 105 -3.19 4.95 -6.68
C GLU A 105 -3.19 6.40 -6.20
N ALA A 106 -4.24 6.83 -5.48
CA ALA A 106 -4.22 8.17 -4.90
C ALA A 106 -3.18 8.28 -3.77
N GLY A 107 -2.44 9.40 -3.75
CA GLY A 107 -1.43 9.70 -2.75
C GLY A 107 -0.02 9.19 -3.06
N LYS A 108 0.19 8.46 -4.17
CA LYS A 108 1.51 7.99 -4.62
C LYS A 108 2.07 8.84 -5.79
N THR A 109 2.18 10.15 -5.61
CA THR A 109 2.57 11.07 -6.69
C THR A 109 3.93 10.76 -7.35
N ASN A 110 4.87 10.14 -6.63
CA ASN A 110 6.22 9.87 -7.14
C ASN A 110 6.40 8.45 -7.71
N SER A 111 5.33 7.63 -7.73
CA SER A 111 5.38 6.21 -8.13
C SER A 111 4.30 5.86 -9.16
N GLY A 112 3.88 6.83 -9.97
CA GLY A 112 2.80 6.64 -10.97
C GLY A 112 1.38 6.71 -10.41
N GLY A 113 1.22 7.18 -9.18
CA GLY A 113 -0.07 7.53 -8.61
C GLY A 113 -0.45 9.00 -8.86
N TYR A 114 -1.64 9.39 -8.41
CA TYR A 114 -2.18 10.74 -8.59
C TYR A 114 -2.50 11.41 -7.25
N ASN A 115 -2.63 12.73 -7.24
CA ASN A 115 -3.17 13.45 -6.10
C ASN A 115 -4.69 13.60 -6.30
N LEU A 116 -5.48 13.19 -5.31
CA LEU A 116 -6.95 13.25 -5.37
C LEU A 116 -7.47 14.67 -5.63
N GLU A 117 -6.92 15.67 -4.94
CA GLU A 117 -7.29 17.08 -5.13
C GLU A 117 -7.07 17.54 -6.58
N LYS A 118 -5.90 17.19 -7.15
CA LYS A 118 -5.57 17.52 -8.54
C LYS A 118 -6.44 16.79 -9.55
N ALA A 119 -6.78 15.52 -9.26
CA ALA A 119 -7.59 14.70 -10.16
C ALA A 119 -9.06 15.14 -10.21
N LEU A 120 -9.57 15.74 -9.14
CA LEU A 120 -10.93 16.29 -9.10
C LEU A 120 -11.03 17.67 -9.76
N GLY A 121 -9.94 18.44 -9.79
CA GLY A 121 -9.94 19.80 -10.34
C GLY A 121 -10.80 20.78 -9.54
N TRP A 122 -11.16 20.44 -8.31
CA TRP A 122 -12.00 21.28 -7.45
C TRP A 122 -11.21 22.43 -6.83
N THR A 123 -11.93 23.47 -6.40
CA THR A 123 -11.34 24.50 -5.56
C THR A 123 -10.94 23.90 -4.21
N LYS A 124 -9.84 24.40 -3.62
CA LYS A 124 -9.35 23.92 -2.32
C LYS A 124 -10.44 23.89 -1.25
N LYS A 125 -11.24 24.96 -1.18
CA LYS A 125 -12.38 25.08 -0.25
C LYS A 125 -13.38 23.93 -0.42
N ARG A 126 -13.80 23.64 -1.66
CA ARG A 126 -14.74 22.55 -1.94
C ARG A 126 -14.14 21.18 -1.59
N TYR A 127 -12.86 20.99 -1.88
CA TYR A 127 -12.16 19.75 -1.51
C TYR A 127 -12.04 19.58 0.01
N ASP A 128 -11.70 20.66 0.73
CA ASP A 128 -11.58 20.64 2.19
C ASP A 128 -12.94 20.34 2.85
N GLU A 129 -14.03 20.97 2.40
CA GLU A 129 -15.39 20.68 2.87
C GLU A 129 -15.80 19.23 2.63
N PHE A 130 -15.48 18.69 1.44
CA PHE A 130 -15.69 17.28 1.11
C PHE A 130 -14.91 16.35 2.03
N TYR A 131 -13.63 16.64 2.21
CA TYR A 131 -12.74 15.80 2.99
C TYR A 131 -13.06 15.87 4.49
N ASP A 132 -13.47 17.04 4.99
CA ASP A 132 -13.93 17.21 6.38
C ASP A 132 -15.24 16.47 6.64
N HIS A 133 -16.18 16.50 5.70
CA HIS A 133 -17.39 15.69 5.80
C HIS A 133 -17.08 14.19 5.85
N ILE A 134 -16.12 13.70 5.06
CA ILE A 134 -15.69 12.29 5.15
C ILE A 134 -15.03 12.00 6.49
N LYS A 135 -14.22 12.92 7.04
CA LYS A 135 -13.61 12.73 8.36
C LYS A 135 -14.66 12.56 9.45
N THR A 136 -15.73 13.36 9.42
CA THR A 136 -16.82 13.26 10.42
C THR A 136 -17.58 11.96 10.26
N GLU A 137 -17.98 11.61 9.03
CA GLU A 137 -18.72 10.38 8.75
C GLU A 137 -17.93 9.11 9.15
N VAL A 138 -16.62 9.11 8.87
CA VAL A 138 -15.74 8.02 9.30
C VAL A 138 -15.62 7.93 10.83
N ALA A 139 -15.56 9.06 11.53
CA ALA A 139 -15.47 9.07 12.98
C ALA A 139 -16.77 8.61 13.65
N ASP A 140 -17.91 8.93 13.06
CA ASP A 140 -19.22 8.65 13.62
C ASP A 140 -19.70 7.22 13.33
N LYS A 141 -19.44 6.72 12.12
CA LYS A 141 -20.05 5.48 11.61
C LYS A 141 -19.09 4.32 11.36
N LEU A 142 -17.76 4.56 11.32
CA LEU A 142 -16.78 3.53 10.96
C LEU A 142 -15.76 3.25 12.06
N ASP A 143 -15.30 2.00 12.09
CA ASP A 143 -14.20 1.57 12.96
C ASP A 143 -12.86 2.11 12.43
N ALA A 144 -12.30 3.11 13.13
CA ALA A 144 -10.99 3.71 12.81
C ALA A 144 -9.80 2.71 12.91
N LYS A 145 -10.00 1.59 13.61
CA LYS A 145 -9.03 0.50 13.80
C LYS A 145 -8.82 -0.37 12.56
N LYS A 146 -9.85 -0.44 11.70
CA LYS A 146 -9.90 -1.38 10.57
C LYS A 146 -9.64 -0.63 9.27
N CYS A 147 -8.97 -1.30 8.33
CA CYS A 147 -8.82 -0.78 6.98
C CYS A 147 -10.09 -1.03 6.15
N PHE A 148 -10.21 -0.32 5.02
CA PHE A 148 -11.38 -0.33 4.13
C PHE A 148 -11.90 -1.73 3.78
N THR A 149 -11.03 -2.72 3.56
CA THR A 149 -11.43 -4.09 3.20
C THR A 149 -12.06 -4.89 4.35
N HIS A 150 -11.82 -4.49 5.59
CA HIS A 150 -12.31 -5.18 6.79
C HIS A 150 -13.50 -4.45 7.44
N GLN A 151 -14.02 -3.42 6.80
CA GLN A 151 -15.20 -2.70 7.26
C GLN A 151 -16.48 -3.33 6.72
N LYS A 152 -17.59 -3.03 7.39
CA LYS A 152 -18.90 -3.49 6.92
C LYS A 152 -19.26 -2.76 5.64
N VAL A 153 -19.46 -3.53 4.58
CA VAL A 153 -19.80 -3.01 3.24
C VAL A 153 -21.05 -2.13 3.31
N SER A 154 -22.05 -2.50 4.12
CA SER A 154 -23.29 -1.72 4.30
C SER A 154 -23.07 -0.34 4.93
N GLU A 155 -22.08 -0.17 5.80
CA GLU A 155 -21.77 1.14 6.40
C GLU A 155 -21.01 2.02 5.39
N LEU A 156 -20.10 1.42 4.61
CA LEU A 156 -19.42 2.09 3.51
C LEU A 156 -20.40 2.59 2.44
N ASP A 157 -21.33 1.74 2.00
CA ASP A 157 -22.29 2.11 0.96
C ASP A 157 -23.23 3.23 1.40
N LYS A 158 -23.64 3.24 2.68
CA LYS A 158 -24.43 4.35 3.25
C LYS A 158 -23.67 5.66 3.18
N ILE A 159 -22.39 5.66 3.54
CA ILE A 159 -21.54 6.87 3.48
C ILE A 159 -21.33 7.29 2.03
N ILE A 160 -21.10 6.33 1.12
CA ILE A 160 -20.95 6.62 -0.31
C ILE A 160 -22.22 7.28 -0.86
N GLN A 161 -23.40 6.73 -0.57
CA GLN A 161 -24.67 7.31 -1.03
C GLN A 161 -24.94 8.69 -0.40
N SER A 162 -24.71 8.86 0.91
CA SER A 162 -24.95 10.15 1.58
C SER A 162 -24.01 11.25 1.07
N THR A 163 -22.74 10.92 0.89
CA THR A 163 -21.73 11.86 0.36
C THR A 163 -21.94 12.13 -1.13
N ALA A 164 -22.34 11.14 -1.91
CA ALA A 164 -22.62 11.30 -3.34
C ALA A 164 -23.75 12.28 -3.61
N ARG A 165 -24.83 12.20 -2.82
CA ARG A 165 -25.98 13.12 -2.86
C ARG A 165 -25.64 14.55 -2.44
N LYS A 166 -24.69 14.72 -1.52
CA LYS A 166 -24.33 16.04 -0.96
C LYS A 166 -23.41 16.84 -1.88
N PHE A 167 -22.55 16.17 -2.64
CA PHE A 167 -21.52 16.80 -3.47
C PHE A 167 -21.75 16.62 -4.99
N ASP A 168 -22.91 16.06 -5.37
CA ASP A 168 -23.31 15.74 -6.76
C ASP A 168 -22.27 14.87 -7.50
N ILE A 169 -21.70 13.89 -6.80
CA ILE A 169 -20.64 13.01 -7.33
C ILE A 169 -21.24 11.88 -8.18
N GLU A 170 -22.46 11.44 -7.87
CA GLU A 170 -23.14 10.28 -8.48
C GLU A 170 -23.25 10.37 -10.00
N ASN A 171 -23.54 11.56 -10.52
CA ASN A 171 -23.72 11.81 -11.95
C ASN A 171 -22.47 12.37 -12.64
N THR A 172 -21.37 12.54 -11.89
CA THR A 172 -20.15 13.18 -12.39
C THR A 172 -18.99 12.18 -12.54
N TYR A 173 -18.89 11.21 -11.63
CA TYR A 173 -17.75 10.30 -11.56
C TYR A 173 -18.16 8.84 -11.60
N VAL A 174 -17.44 8.04 -12.39
CA VAL A 174 -17.70 6.59 -12.51
C VAL A 174 -17.56 5.91 -11.14
N ASN A 175 -18.56 5.11 -10.75
CA ASN A 175 -18.55 4.29 -9.53
C ASN A 175 -18.26 5.06 -8.24
N ASN A 176 -18.55 6.37 -8.19
CA ASN A 176 -18.26 7.20 -7.02
C ASN A 176 -16.80 7.10 -6.56
N TRP A 177 -15.87 6.93 -7.51
CA TRP A 177 -14.45 6.71 -7.22
C TRP A 177 -13.81 7.78 -6.30
N PRO A 178 -14.17 9.08 -6.35
CA PRO A 178 -13.59 10.08 -5.45
C PRO A 178 -13.84 9.76 -3.98
N ILE A 179 -15.07 9.35 -3.66
CA ILE A 179 -15.47 9.02 -2.29
C ILE A 179 -14.75 7.77 -1.82
N ARG A 180 -14.75 6.72 -2.65
CA ARG A 180 -14.07 5.46 -2.33
C ARG A 180 -12.59 5.66 -2.06
N GLU A 181 -11.94 6.51 -2.85
CA GLU A 181 -10.51 6.78 -2.72
C GLU A 181 -10.19 7.62 -1.48
N ALA A 182 -11.03 8.62 -1.17
CA ALA A 182 -10.90 9.42 0.04
C ALA A 182 -11.13 8.58 1.31
N LEU A 183 -12.13 7.69 1.31
CA LEU A 183 -12.39 6.74 2.40
C LEU A 183 -11.20 5.80 2.62
N LYS A 184 -10.69 5.19 1.54
CA LYS A 184 -9.50 4.32 1.61
C LYS A 184 -8.31 5.05 2.23
N SER A 185 -8.02 6.27 1.78
CA SER A 185 -6.92 7.09 2.30
C SER A 185 -7.09 7.38 3.80
N ARG A 186 -8.29 7.82 4.20
CA ARG A 186 -8.57 8.18 5.60
C ARG A 186 -8.43 6.99 6.54
N LEU A 187 -9.02 5.84 6.20
CA LEU A 187 -9.03 4.64 7.02
C LEU A 187 -7.66 3.99 7.12
N LYS A 188 -6.89 4.03 6.03
CA LYS A 188 -5.49 3.62 6.06
C LYS A 188 -4.71 4.46 7.07
N TYR A 189 -4.83 5.79 7.00
CA TYR A 189 -4.15 6.69 7.92
C TYR A 189 -4.56 6.48 9.39
N THR A 190 -5.86 6.31 9.67
CA THR A 190 -6.32 6.10 11.06
C THR A 190 -5.84 4.76 11.62
N SER A 191 -5.94 3.68 10.85
CA SER A 191 -5.49 2.36 11.30
C SER A 191 -3.98 2.31 11.56
N ASP A 192 -3.18 2.95 10.71
CA ASP A 192 -1.73 3.05 10.90
C ASP A 192 -1.37 3.93 12.11
N LEU A 193 -2.15 4.99 12.36
CA LEU A 193 -1.97 5.86 13.53
C LEU A 193 -2.22 5.10 14.83
N GLU A 194 -3.25 4.26 14.86
CA GLU A 194 -3.56 3.43 16.03
C GLU A 194 -2.48 2.38 16.29
N LYS A 195 -2.05 1.64 15.26
CA LYS A 195 -0.92 0.70 15.38
C LYS A 195 0.33 1.41 15.91
N LYS A 196 0.62 2.61 15.41
CA LYS A 196 1.76 3.41 15.87
C LYS A 196 1.61 3.86 17.32
N LYS A 197 0.39 4.15 17.77
CA LYS A 197 0.09 4.51 19.17
C LYS A 197 0.34 3.32 20.10
N GLU A 198 -0.08 2.13 19.72
CA GLU A 198 0.16 0.89 20.47
C GLU A 198 1.66 0.59 20.57
N VAL A 199 2.39 0.68 19.46
CA VAL A 199 3.85 0.50 19.44
C VAL A 199 4.55 1.51 20.36
N ARG A 200 4.15 2.79 20.32
CA ARG A 200 4.72 3.83 21.20
C ARG A 200 4.42 3.57 22.68
N LYS A 201 3.22 3.09 22.99
CA LYS A 201 2.83 2.74 24.36
C LYS A 201 3.68 1.58 24.88
N ALA A 202 3.78 0.48 24.12
CA ALA A 202 4.64 -0.66 24.46
C ALA A 202 6.12 -0.25 24.61
N GLN A 203 6.62 0.64 23.76
CA GLN A 203 7.98 1.19 23.89
C GLN A 203 8.17 2.05 25.15
N ALA A 204 7.16 2.79 25.59
CA ALA A 204 7.21 3.58 26.81
C ALA A 204 7.22 2.68 28.05
N GLU A 205 6.36 1.67 28.09
CA GLU A 205 6.31 0.66 29.16
C GLU A 205 7.63 -0.11 29.27
N LEU A 206 8.21 -0.54 28.13
CA LEU A 206 9.52 -1.20 28.11
C LEU A 206 10.64 -0.27 28.60
N LYS A 207 10.61 1.02 28.25
CA LYS A 207 11.57 2.01 28.75
C LYS A 207 11.43 2.27 30.25
N GLU A 208 10.20 2.25 30.77
CA GLU A 208 9.92 2.42 32.20
C GLU A 208 10.43 1.21 33.00
N ALA A 209 10.17 0.00 32.52
CA ALA A 209 10.63 -1.24 33.15
C ALA A 209 12.18 -1.36 33.18
N ILE A 210 12.87 -0.80 32.19
CA ILE A 210 14.34 -0.81 32.10
C ILE A 210 14.99 0.33 32.92
N LYS A 211 14.20 1.29 33.44
CA LYS A 211 14.75 2.44 34.17
C LYS A 211 15.39 1.96 35.48
N PRO A 212 16.72 2.12 35.66
CA PRO A 212 17.39 1.61 36.85
C PRO A 212 16.87 2.34 38.10
N PHE A 213 16.58 1.56 39.14
CA PHE A 213 16.20 2.05 40.46
C PHE A 213 17.39 2.84 41.03
N LYS A 214 17.37 4.17 40.91
CA LYS A 214 18.43 5.03 41.44
C LYS A 214 18.28 5.08 42.95
N GLY A 215 18.81 4.06 43.62
CA GLY A 215 18.81 3.90 45.07
C GLY A 215 19.42 5.12 45.74
N LYS A 216 18.66 5.65 46.70
CA LYS A 216 19.04 6.77 47.56
C LYS A 216 20.12 6.27 48.52
N SER A 217 21.39 6.39 48.15
CA SER A 217 22.51 6.15 49.07
C SER A 217 22.52 7.25 50.12
N ARG A 218 21.85 6.99 51.24
CA ARG A 218 21.83 7.83 52.42
C ARG A 218 23.17 7.59 53.13
N ALA A 219 24.16 8.45 52.87
CA ALA A 219 25.40 8.49 53.66
C ALA A 219 25.01 8.81 55.11
N LYS A 220 25.29 7.87 56.01
CA LYS A 220 25.40 8.14 57.45
C LYS A 220 26.84 8.56 57.66
N ASP A 221 27.05 9.84 57.91
CA ASP A 221 28.30 10.33 58.47
C ASP A 221 28.20 10.14 59.99
N ASP A 222 28.76 9.03 60.48
CA ASP A 222 29.13 8.83 61.88
C ASP A 222 30.66 8.96 61.96
N ALA A 223 31.16 10.10 62.46
CA ALA A 223 32.44 10.27 63.17
C ALA A 223 32.61 11.72 63.63
#